data_AF-A0A4U9HFW1-F1
#
_entry.id   AF-A0A4U9HFW1-F1
#
_cell.length_a   1.000
_cell.length_b   1.000
_cell.length_c   1.000
_cell.angle_alpha   90.00
_cell.angle_beta   90.00
_cell.angle_gamma   90.00
#
_symmetry.space_group_name_H-M   'P 1'
#
loop_
_entity.id
_entity.type
_entity.pdbx_description
1 polymer ?
#
loop_
_entity_poly.entity_id
_entity_poly.type
_entity_poly.pdbx_seq_one_letter_code
_entity_poly.pdbx_strand_id
1 'polypeptide(L)' 'MVCDLRSQSERNGELKVFQGRQPPFTVHELGALVAGGTPLRLTTQEITLCCLTGTGVQDSAIAAFALAQLEQSQ' A
#
# COMPACT_ATOMS: atom_id res chain seq x y z
N MET A 1 -6.35 8.95 1.63
CA MET A 1 -4.93 8.58 1.40
C MET A 1 -4.80 7.08 1.56
N VAL A 2 -3.97 6.42 0.77
CA VAL A 2 -3.71 4.98 0.86
C VAL A 2 -2.25 4.77 1.23
N CYS A 3 -1.95 3.81 2.10
CA CYS A 3 -0.59 3.35 2.39
C CYS A 3 -0.51 1.83 2.28
N ASP A 4 0.70 1.27 2.21
CA ASP A 4 0.90 -0.17 2.28
C ASP A 4 0.63 -0.71 3.69
N LEU A 5 1.37 -0.21 4.68
CA LEU A 5 1.22 -0.52 6.09
C LEU A 5 1.33 0.77 6.91
N ARG A 6 0.28 1.12 7.63
CA ARG A 6 0.19 2.42 8.35
C ARG A 6 1.34 2.60 9.31
N SER A 7 1.67 1.56 10.08
CA SER A 7 2.75 1.63 11.08
C SER A 7 4.12 1.90 10.46
N GLN A 8 4.37 1.48 9.21
CA GLN A 8 5.63 1.76 8.52
C GLN A 8 5.60 3.16 7.92
N SER A 9 4.50 3.58 7.32
CA SER A 9 4.32 4.94 6.82
C SER A 9 4.49 5.99 7.94
N GLU A 10 4.01 5.72 9.15
CA GLU A 10 4.19 6.59 10.33
C GLU A 10 5.65 6.70 10.79
N ARG A 11 6.49 5.71 10.49
CA ARG A 11 7.92 5.67 10.88
C ARG A 11 8.86 6.16 9.78
N ASN A 12 8.63 5.70 8.56
CA ASN A 12 9.55 5.77 7.44
C ASN A 12 8.95 6.46 6.20
N GLY A 13 7.64 6.73 6.18
CA GLY A 13 6.95 7.36 5.07
C GLY A 13 6.42 8.76 5.41
N GLU A 14 5.47 9.20 4.60
CA GLU A 14 4.91 10.55 4.63
C GLU A 14 4.04 10.81 5.87
N LEU A 15 3.47 9.77 6.50
CA LEU A 15 2.71 9.95 7.76
C LEU A 15 3.58 10.34 8.95
N LYS A 16 4.91 10.17 8.86
CA LYS A 16 5.86 10.60 9.89
C LYS A 16 5.73 12.08 10.25
N VAL A 17 5.31 12.93 9.31
CA VAL A 17 5.09 14.37 9.53
C VAL A 17 4.08 14.65 10.64
N PHE A 18 3.13 13.72 10.87
CA PHE A 18 2.12 13.86 11.91
C PHE A 18 2.62 13.46 13.30
N GLN A 19 3.81 12.87 13.42
CA GLN A 19 4.45 12.54 14.71
C GLN A 19 3.53 11.73 15.65
N GLY A 20 2.81 10.75 15.10
CA GLY A 20 1.85 9.91 15.84
C GLY A 20 0.50 10.57 16.13
N ARG A 21 0.29 11.83 15.73
CA ARG A 21 -1.02 12.47 15.77
C ARG A 21 -1.90 11.95 14.63
N GLN A 22 -3.21 11.94 14.85
CA GLN A 22 -4.17 11.55 13.82
C GLN A 22 -4.14 12.58 12.66
N PRO A 23 -3.91 12.15 11.40
CA PRO A 23 -3.99 13.04 10.25
C PRO A 23 -5.44 13.54 10.02
N PRO A 24 -5.62 14.70 9.37
CA PRO A 24 -6.93 15.29 9.11
C PRO A 24 -7.71 14.60 7.96
N PHE A 25 -7.33 13.36 7.63
CA PHE A 25 -7.93 12.57 6.56
C PHE A 25 -7.87 11.09 6.91
N THR A 26 -8.70 10.29 6.24
CA THR A 26 -8.69 8.84 6.40
C THR A 26 -7.49 8.22 5.69
N VAL A 27 -6.80 7.34 6.42
CA VAL A 27 -5.71 6.50 5.92
C VAL A 27 -6.26 5.09 5.73
N HIS A 28 -6.15 4.56 4.52
CA HIS A 28 -6.52 3.19 4.18
C HIS A 28 -5.26 2.36 3.94
N GLU A 29 -5.29 1.07 4.26
CA GLU A 29 -4.22 0.13 3.92
C GLU A 29 -4.55 -0.59 2.61
N LEU A 30 -3.58 -0.60 1.69
CA LEU A 30 -3.74 -1.11 0.33
C LEU A 30 -4.16 -2.58 0.31
N GLY A 31 -3.60 -3.41 1.19
CA GLY A 31 -3.95 -4.82 1.31
C GLY A 31 -5.44 -5.04 1.61
N ALA A 32 -6.00 -4.25 2.53
CA ALA A 32 -7.42 -4.32 2.88
C ALA A 32 -8.32 -3.86 1.71
N LEU A 33 -7.90 -2.84 0.97
CA LEU A 33 -8.64 -2.34 -0.20
C LEU A 33 -8.66 -3.35 -1.34
N VAL A 34 -7.52 -3.97 -1.64
CA VAL A 34 -7.43 -5.01 -2.68
C VAL A 34 -8.27 -6.23 -2.29
N ALA A 35 -8.21 -6.66 -1.02
CA ALA A 35 -9.00 -7.79 -0.53
C ALA A 35 -10.51 -7.49 -0.50
N GLY A 36 -10.90 -6.26 -0.17
CA GLY A 36 -12.30 -5.85 -0.07
C GLY A 36 -12.93 -5.39 -1.39
N GLY A 37 -12.14 -5.03 -2.39
CA GLY A 37 -12.63 -4.53 -3.68
C GLY A 37 -13.31 -3.17 -3.61
N THR A 38 -13.12 -2.40 -2.53
CA THR A 38 -13.83 -1.14 -2.30
C THR A 38 -13.28 -0.03 -3.20
N PRO A 39 -14.11 0.58 -4.08
CA PRO A 39 -13.70 1.75 -4.86
C PRO A 39 -13.57 2.96 -3.94
N LEU A 40 -12.39 3.58 -3.90
CA LEU A 40 -12.15 4.77 -3.07
C LEU A 40 -12.23 6.09 -3.83
N ARG A 41 -11.95 6.09 -5.13
CA ARG A 41 -12.10 7.29 -5.96
C ARG A 41 -13.50 7.29 -6.55
N LEU A 42 -14.31 8.24 -6.13
CA LEU A 42 -15.72 8.39 -6.47
C LEU A 42 -15.93 9.45 -7.56
N THR A 43 -15.04 10.44 -7.67
CA THR A 43 -15.15 11.50 -8.68
C THR A 43 -13.81 11.81 -9.35
N THR A 44 -13.88 12.44 -10.53
CA THR A 44 -12.69 12.86 -11.27
C THR A 44 -11.95 14.03 -10.61
N GLN A 45 -12.62 14.81 -9.75
CA GLN A 45 -12.06 15.95 -9.04
C GLN A 45 -11.24 15.55 -7.80
N GLU A 46 -11.41 14.32 -7.31
CA GLU A 46 -10.65 13.81 -6.17
C GLU A 46 -9.20 13.55 -6.52
N ILE A 47 -8.30 14.06 -5.68
CA ILE A 47 -6.87 13.75 -5.69
C ILE A 47 -6.63 12.63 -4.68
N THR A 48 -6.18 11.48 -5.17
CA THR A 48 -5.79 10.35 -4.33
C THR A 48 -4.27 10.23 -4.26
N LEU A 49 -3.74 10.05 -3.06
CA LEU A 49 -2.31 9.84 -2.82
C LEU A 49 -2.06 8.43 -2.27
N CYS A 50 -1.05 7.76 -2.82
CA CYS A 50 -0.49 6.50 -2.31
C CYS A 50 0.88 6.75 -1.70
N CYS A 51 1.03 6.39 -0.43
CA CYS A 51 2.28 6.43 0.33
C CYS A 51 2.74 4.99 0.55
N LEU A 52 3.66 4.52 -0.29
CA LEU A 52 4.12 3.14 -0.30
C LEU A 52 5.56 3.09 0.19
N THR A 53 5.77 2.64 1.42
CA THR A 53 7.11 2.53 2.02
C THR A 53 7.85 1.26 1.61
N GLY A 54 7.15 0.31 0.99
CA GLY A 54 7.64 -1.02 0.66
C GLY A 54 7.43 -2.00 1.82
N THR A 55 6.88 -3.16 1.51
CA THR A 55 6.78 -4.27 2.49
C THR A 55 7.51 -5.48 1.93
N GLY A 56 8.32 -6.16 2.75
CA GLY A 56 9.10 -7.32 2.28
C GLY A 56 8.24 -8.49 1.76
N VAL A 57 6.95 -8.53 2.11
CA VAL A 57 6.00 -9.50 1.56
C VAL A 57 5.73 -9.26 0.07
N GLN A 58 5.78 -8.02 -0.40
CA GLN A 58 5.59 -7.69 -1.82
C GLN A 58 6.74 -8.26 -2.66
N ASP A 59 7.98 -8.04 -2.23
CA ASP A 59 9.17 -8.58 -2.90
C ASP A 59 9.16 -10.11 -2.91
N SER A 60 8.80 -10.72 -1.78
CA SER A 60 8.71 -12.17 -1.64
C SER A 60 7.67 -12.78 -2.57
N ALA A 61 6.50 -12.13 -2.71
CA ALA A 61 5.45 -12.57 -3.62
C ALA A 61 5.90 -12.49 -5.09
N ILE A 62 6.58 -11.41 -5.48
CA ILE A 62 7.14 -11.26 -6.84
C ILE A 62 8.21 -12.32 -7.10
N ALA A 63 9.11 -12.56 -6.14
CA ALA A 63 10.16 -13.58 -6.28
C ALA A 63 9.57 -14.99 -6.45
N ALA A 64 8.56 -15.34 -5.64
CA ALA A 64 7.86 -16.62 -5.75
C ALA A 64 7.17 -16.78 -7.11
N PHE A 65 6.50 -15.74 -7.60
CA PHE A 65 5.88 -15.75 -8.92
C PHE A 65 6.93 -15.92 -10.03
N ALA A 66 8.04 -15.17 -9.98
CA ALA A 66 9.11 -15.27 -10.97
C ALA A 66 9.74 -16.66 -11.00
N LEU A 67 9.97 -17.27 -9.83
CA LEU A 67 10.48 -18.64 -9.73
C LEU A 67 9.51 -19.64 -10.40
N ALA A 68 8.21 -19.56 -10.09
CA ALA A 68 7.21 -20.43 -10.69
C ALA A 68 7.16 -20.31 -12.23
N GLN A 69 7.35 -19.10 -12.77
CA GLN A 69 7.40 -18.87 -14.21
C GLN A 69 8.64 -19.51 -14.87
N LEU A 70 9.78 -19.48 -14.19
CA LEU A 70 11.01 -20.13 -14.68
C LEU A 70 10.87 -21.66 -14.69
N GLU A 71 10.27 -22.23 -13.65
CA GLU A 71 10.03 -23.68 -13.55
C GLU A 71 9.06 -24.18 -14.63
N GLN A 72 8.04 -23.40 -14.99
CA GLN A 72 7.09 -23.75 -16.06
C GLN A 72 7.67 -23.64 -17.48
N SER A 73 8.80 -22.95 -17.63
CA SER A 73 9.46 -22.71 -18.91
C SER A 73 10.55 -23.74 -19.22
N GLN A 74 10.79 -24.71 -18.32
CA GLN A 74 11.65 -25.88 -18.52
C GLN A 74 10.83 -27.10 -18.98
#